data_AF-A0A826HTM6-F1
#
_entry.id   AF-A0A826HTM6-F1
#
_cell.length_a   1.000
_cell.length_b   1.000
_cell.length_c   1.000
_cell.angle_alpha   90.00
_cell.angle_beta   90.00
_cell.angle_gamma   90.00
#
_symmetry.space_group_name_H-M   'P 1'
#
loop_
_entity.id
_entity.type
_entity.pdbx_description
1 polymer ?
#
loop_
_entity_poly.entity_id
_entity_poly.type
_entity_poly.pdbx_seq_one_letter_code
_entity_poly.pdbx_strand_id
1 'polypeptide(L)'
;MKQKSGIGCVGGVLITAAIVILIQYWYIVLLVAVAVIAILLISRRPKVKSQEPFKNGKAEKLPEKKAPATSETQKISVKDISQTKEPSNKFKNPVVHAIRRKLYDYIVLDIETTGLSSVSDDIIQLSALKVKEDKVIDTFDSYVKPSTSIPENVVYITGITNSTVENAPEIFEIMPKFVSFTEGMPLVGHNIIRFDIPFIVNNGFYYEDIEALDTWRLAKNKDFPEPLKNLKLPTLKEYFGISGSSHNALDDCKTTITVYRHLRDNKLERIAPVDRETTNELRGLRFAITGEFIGISRNEVETMIKLHGGRVISTVSSKTDYLVDGQQISDRLTDGIHSHKEIVAEELEDSGGKIQVIDYKQLKHLFAHE
;
A
#
# COMPACT_ATOMS: atom_id res chain seq x y z
N MET A 1 75.20 -8.17 -25.26
CA MET A 1 74.97 -7.96 -23.82
C MET A 1 73.98 -6.82 -23.62
N LYS A 2 72.76 -7.10 -23.14
CA LYS A 2 71.86 -6.08 -22.57
C LYS A 2 71.26 -6.68 -21.29
N GLN A 3 71.75 -6.19 -20.16
CA GLN A 3 71.26 -6.48 -18.82
C GLN A 3 69.80 -6.02 -18.71
N LYS A 4 68.87 -6.93 -18.42
CA LYS A 4 67.52 -6.58 -17.98
C LYS A 4 67.56 -6.41 -16.46
N SER A 5 67.28 -5.19 -16.01
CA SER A 5 67.21 -4.78 -14.61
C SER A 5 65.98 -5.41 -13.92
N GLY A 6 66.22 -6.21 -12.90
CA GLY A 6 65.19 -6.84 -12.06
C GLY A 6 64.65 -5.89 -10.99
N ILE A 7 63.92 -4.84 -11.38
CA ILE A 7 63.30 -3.89 -10.44
C ILE A 7 61.76 -4.02 -10.41
N GLY A 8 61.15 -4.80 -11.31
CA GLY A 8 59.69 -4.89 -11.43
C GLY A 8 58.95 -5.72 -10.36
N CYS A 9 59.64 -6.51 -9.53
CA CYS A 9 58.96 -7.48 -8.66
C CYS A 9 58.64 -6.94 -7.24
N VAL A 10 59.42 -5.96 -6.74
CA VAL A 10 59.28 -5.50 -5.34
C VAL A 10 58.14 -4.48 -5.18
N GLY A 11 57.88 -3.65 -6.22
CA GLY A 11 56.81 -2.64 -6.18
C GLY A 11 55.39 -3.24 -6.18
N GLY A 12 55.17 -4.35 -6.90
CA GLY A 12 53.85 -5.00 -6.97
C GLY A 12 53.42 -5.60 -5.64
N VAL A 13 54.34 -6.23 -4.90
CA VAL A 13 54.07 -6.88 -3.61
C VAL A 13 53.67 -5.86 -2.53
N LEU A 14 54.30 -4.68 -2.53
CA LEU A 14 53.99 -3.61 -1.57
C LEU A 14 52.61 -2.99 -1.81
N ILE A 15 52.22 -2.82 -3.08
CA ILE A 15 50.90 -2.30 -3.43
C ILE A 15 49.80 -3.29 -3.03
N THR A 16 50.00 -4.58 -3.28
CA THR A 16 49.02 -5.61 -2.86
C THR A 16 48.87 -5.69 -1.35
N ALA A 17 49.96 -5.55 -0.58
CA ALA A 17 49.90 -5.55 0.88
C ALA A 17 49.14 -4.32 1.41
N ALA A 18 49.37 -3.14 0.83
CA ALA A 18 48.66 -1.92 1.22
C ALA A 18 47.15 -2.01 0.98
N ILE A 19 46.73 -2.60 -0.16
CA ILE A 19 45.31 -2.79 -0.47
C ILE A 19 44.64 -3.75 0.52
N VAL A 20 45.30 -4.87 0.85
CA VAL A 20 44.77 -5.83 1.83
C VAL A 20 44.62 -5.20 3.21
N ILE A 21 45.61 -4.41 3.66
CA ILE A 21 45.55 -3.68 4.93
C ILE A 21 44.39 -2.67 4.93
N LEU A 22 44.18 -1.96 3.82
CA LEU A 22 43.09 -0.99 3.70
C LEU A 22 41.72 -1.68 3.79
N ILE A 23 41.55 -2.81 3.11
CA ILE A 23 40.31 -3.61 3.16
C ILE A 23 40.07 -4.13 4.58
N GLN A 24 41.10 -4.65 5.23
CA GLN A 24 41.01 -5.19 6.59
C GLN A 24 40.67 -4.09 7.61
N TYR A 25 41.22 -2.87 7.44
CA TYR A 25 40.86 -1.71 8.25
C TYR A 25 39.38 -1.35 8.11
N TRP A 26 38.87 -1.22 6.87
CA TRP A 26 37.46 -0.88 6.64
C TRP A 26 36.50 -1.98 7.13
N TYR A 27 36.90 -3.24 7.05
CA TYR A 27 36.14 -4.36 7.60
C TYR A 27 36.01 -4.26 9.14
N ILE A 28 37.10 -3.93 9.84
CA ILE A 28 37.07 -3.73 11.30
C ILE A 28 36.20 -2.52 11.66
N VAL A 29 36.32 -1.41 10.94
CA VAL A 29 35.47 -0.21 11.14
C VAL A 29 33.98 -0.56 10.99
N LEU A 30 33.63 -1.35 9.97
CA LEU A 30 32.27 -1.82 9.75
C LEU A 30 31.76 -2.69 10.92
N LEU A 31 32.56 -3.64 11.40
CA LEU A 31 32.19 -4.49 12.54
C LEU A 31 31.95 -3.68 13.82
N VAL A 32 32.81 -2.69 14.09
CA VAL A 32 32.64 -1.79 15.25
C VAL A 32 31.37 -0.96 15.12
N ALA A 33 31.08 -0.42 13.92
CA ALA A 33 29.86 0.35 13.67
C ALA A 33 28.59 -0.51 13.89
N VAL A 34 28.57 -1.75 13.40
CA VAL A 34 27.45 -2.68 13.61
C VAL A 34 27.28 -3.01 15.10
N ALA A 35 28.38 -3.23 15.83
CA ALA A 35 28.33 -3.49 17.27
C ALA A 35 27.78 -2.29 18.06
N VAL A 36 28.19 -1.06 17.72
CA VAL A 36 27.67 0.17 18.34
C VAL A 36 26.18 0.33 18.04
N ILE A 37 25.74 0.11 16.80
CA ILE A 37 24.31 0.16 16.43
C ILE A 37 23.52 -0.89 17.23
N ALA A 38 24.03 -2.12 17.35
CA ALA A 38 23.39 -3.17 18.14
C ALA A 38 23.26 -2.78 19.63
N ILE A 39 24.31 -2.19 20.22
CA ILE A 39 24.27 -1.69 21.61
C ILE A 39 23.24 -0.57 21.76
N LEU A 40 23.16 0.36 20.79
CA LEU A 40 22.17 1.45 20.80
C LEU A 40 20.73 0.92 20.64
N LEU A 41 20.52 -0.14 19.87
CA LEU A 41 19.20 -0.78 19.74
C LEU A 41 18.80 -1.55 21.01
N ILE A 42 19.76 -2.15 21.71
CA ILE A 42 19.51 -2.83 22.99
C ILE A 42 19.23 -1.79 24.09
N SER A 43 19.96 -0.68 24.12
CA SER A 43 19.80 0.37 25.13
C SER A 43 18.53 1.21 24.94
N ARG A 44 17.96 1.23 23.74
CA ARG A 44 16.66 1.87 23.43
C ARG A 44 15.43 1.02 23.73
N ARG A 45 15.57 -0.21 24.22
CA ARG A 45 14.40 -0.99 24.67
C ARG A 45 13.81 -0.35 25.94
N PRO A 46 12.52 0.03 25.95
CA PRO A 46 11.90 0.55 27.16
C PRO A 46 11.94 -0.51 28.27
N LYS A 47 12.41 -0.11 29.46
CA LYS A 47 12.33 -0.97 30.65
C LYS A 47 10.86 -1.27 30.94
N VAL A 48 10.47 -2.52 30.78
CA VAL A 48 9.19 -3.02 31.29
C VAL A 48 9.18 -2.78 32.80
N LYS A 49 8.23 -1.97 33.29
CA LYS A 49 8.00 -1.84 34.73
C LYS A 49 7.54 -3.19 35.26
N SER A 50 8.37 -3.83 36.07
CA SER A 50 7.96 -4.98 36.88
C SER A 50 6.86 -4.53 37.83
N GLN A 51 5.66 -5.13 37.71
CA GLN A 51 4.63 -4.99 38.73
C GLN A 51 5.15 -5.59 40.04
N GLU A 52 4.96 -4.86 41.15
CA GLU A 52 5.31 -5.33 42.49
C GLU A 52 4.48 -6.56 42.88
N PRO A 53 5.05 -7.50 43.66
CA PRO A 53 4.33 -8.66 44.13
C PRO A 53 3.29 -8.27 45.19
N PHE A 54 2.07 -8.76 45.02
CA PHE A 54 0.95 -8.60 45.92
C PHE A 54 1.32 -9.08 47.34
N LYS A 55 1.26 -8.17 48.32
CA LYS A 55 1.57 -8.47 49.73
C LYS A 55 0.40 -9.24 50.36
N ASN A 56 0.71 -10.41 50.92
CA ASN A 56 -0.17 -11.14 51.84
C ASN A 56 -0.30 -10.40 53.18
N GLY A 57 -1.52 -10.04 53.55
CA GLY A 57 -1.89 -9.58 54.90
C GLY A 57 -2.70 -10.65 55.64
N LYS A 58 -2.33 -10.92 56.89
CA LYS A 58 -2.79 -12.02 57.75
C LYS A 58 -4.18 -11.80 58.37
N ALA A 59 -4.85 -12.95 58.52
CA ALA A 59 -5.95 -13.38 59.39
C ALA A 59 -6.45 -12.50 60.55
N GLU A 60 -7.78 -12.46 60.69
CA GLU A 60 -8.50 -12.30 61.95
C GLU A 60 -9.65 -13.33 62.02
N LYS A 61 -9.91 -13.93 63.20
CA LYS A 61 -10.81 -15.07 63.42
C LYS A 61 -12.01 -14.71 64.34
N LEU A 62 -13.20 -15.19 63.92
CA LEU A 62 -14.42 -15.65 64.65
C LEU A 62 -15.30 -14.64 65.42
N PRO A 63 -16.63 -14.90 65.61
CA PRO A 63 -17.29 -16.22 65.71
C PRO A 63 -18.63 -16.46 64.97
N GLU A 64 -19.01 -17.74 64.95
CA GLU A 64 -20.29 -18.34 64.55
C GLU A 64 -21.55 -17.70 65.17
N LYS A 65 -22.67 -17.68 64.42
CA LYS A 65 -23.95 -18.27 64.86
C LYS A 65 -25.05 -18.31 63.76
N LYS A 66 -25.55 -19.53 63.55
CA LYS A 66 -26.93 -20.00 63.26
C LYS A 66 -27.76 -19.41 62.09
N ALA A 67 -28.11 -20.31 61.17
CA ALA A 67 -29.26 -20.24 60.26
C ALA A 67 -30.61 -20.45 61.01
N PRO A 68 -31.76 -20.22 60.34
CA PRO A 68 -32.45 -21.38 59.76
C PRO A 68 -33.09 -21.17 58.37
N ALA A 69 -33.17 -22.30 57.63
CA ALA A 69 -34.21 -22.78 56.69
C ALA A 69 -34.68 -21.86 55.54
N THR A 70 -34.99 -22.27 54.29
CA THR A 70 -35.12 -23.51 53.48
C THR A 70 -35.47 -22.96 52.08
N SER A 71 -34.94 -23.42 50.94
CA SER A 71 -35.44 -24.59 50.20
C SER A 71 -34.70 -24.72 48.85
N GLU A 72 -34.32 -25.95 48.53
CA GLU A 72 -34.23 -26.63 47.23
C GLU A 72 -33.64 -25.93 45.99
N THR A 73 -32.53 -26.47 45.46
CA THR A 73 -32.52 -27.37 44.28
C THR A 73 -31.11 -27.94 44.06
N GLN A 74 -31.05 -29.16 43.51
CA GLN A 74 -29.96 -30.13 43.51
C GLN A 74 -28.62 -29.70 42.91
N LYS A 75 -27.52 -30.09 43.60
CA LYS A 75 -26.12 -30.03 43.15
C LYS A 75 -25.75 -31.30 42.38
N ILE A 76 -25.33 -31.15 41.12
CA ILE A 76 -24.39 -32.10 40.49
C ILE A 76 -22.96 -31.56 40.73
N SER A 77 -22.07 -32.47 41.13
CA SER A 77 -20.75 -32.23 41.69
C SER A 77 -19.73 -31.70 40.67
N VAL A 78 -19.01 -30.64 41.06
CA VAL A 78 -17.95 -29.93 40.31
C VAL A 78 -16.62 -30.72 40.29
N LYS A 79 -16.67 -32.03 40.05
CA LYS A 79 -15.45 -32.87 39.92
C LYS A 79 -15.25 -33.53 38.56
N ASP A 80 -16.15 -33.30 37.60
CA ASP A 80 -16.03 -33.81 36.22
C ASP A 80 -15.95 -32.71 35.14
N ILE A 81 -15.67 -31.45 35.50
CA ILE A 81 -15.44 -30.37 34.54
C ILE A 81 -14.04 -29.79 34.74
N SER A 82 -13.04 -30.64 34.51
CA SER A 82 -11.64 -30.21 34.35
C SER A 82 -10.98 -30.96 33.20
N GLN A 83 -11.66 -31.02 32.06
CA GLN A 83 -11.06 -31.30 30.75
C GLN A 83 -11.80 -30.54 29.65
N THR A 84 -11.93 -29.21 29.76
CA THR A 84 -12.04 -28.41 28.54
C THR A 84 -10.64 -28.27 27.99
N LYS A 85 -10.26 -29.19 27.09
CA LYS A 85 -9.17 -28.95 26.15
C LYS A 85 -9.42 -27.57 25.54
N GLU A 86 -8.46 -26.66 25.68
CA GLU A 86 -8.42 -25.50 24.81
C GLU A 86 -8.58 -26.00 23.36
N PRO A 87 -9.37 -25.34 22.51
CA PRO A 87 -9.36 -25.67 21.10
C PRO A 87 -7.99 -25.27 20.57
N SER A 88 -7.06 -26.22 20.55
CA SER A 88 -5.79 -26.12 19.87
C SER A 88 -6.05 -26.16 18.37
N ASN A 89 -6.68 -25.13 17.82
CA ASN A 89 -6.67 -24.93 16.38
C ASN A 89 -5.32 -24.32 16.03
N LYS A 90 -4.29 -25.17 16.04
CA LYS A 90 -3.05 -24.92 15.30
C LYS A 90 -3.42 -24.99 13.82
N PHE A 91 -4.06 -23.95 13.29
CA PHE A 91 -4.05 -23.75 11.84
C PHE A 91 -2.58 -23.73 11.43
N LYS A 92 -2.18 -24.67 10.58
CA LYS A 92 -0.87 -24.57 9.93
C LYS A 92 -0.85 -23.25 9.16
N ASN A 93 0.25 -22.53 9.23
CA ASN A 93 0.45 -21.38 8.34
C ASN A 93 0.25 -21.85 6.90
N PRO A 94 -0.55 -21.15 6.10
CA PRO A 94 -0.84 -21.57 4.74
C PRO A 94 0.42 -21.59 3.90
N VAL A 95 0.49 -22.53 2.97
CA VAL A 95 1.59 -22.61 2.01
C VAL A 95 1.19 -21.81 0.77
N VAL A 96 1.97 -20.78 0.46
CA VAL A 96 1.74 -19.97 -0.75
C VAL A 96 2.54 -20.54 -1.92
N HIS A 97 1.85 -21.11 -2.89
CA HIS A 97 2.42 -21.66 -4.11
C HIS A 97 2.51 -20.58 -5.19
N ALA A 98 3.73 -20.10 -5.46
CA ALA A 98 3.97 -19.10 -6.50
C ALA A 98 3.82 -19.72 -7.90
N ILE A 99 2.74 -19.37 -8.59
CA ILE A 99 2.39 -19.89 -9.91
C ILE A 99 3.18 -19.19 -11.02
N ARG A 100 3.56 -19.98 -12.03
CA ARG A 100 4.12 -19.49 -13.32
C ARG A 100 3.33 -19.91 -14.56
N ARG A 101 2.38 -20.84 -14.44
CA ARG A 101 1.51 -21.24 -15.56
C ARG A 101 0.54 -20.11 -15.91
N LYS A 102 0.05 -20.11 -17.16
CA LYS A 102 -1.03 -19.22 -17.58
C LYS A 102 -2.32 -19.60 -16.87
N LEU A 103 -3.08 -18.59 -16.45
CA LEU A 103 -4.38 -18.70 -15.81
C LEU A 103 -5.42 -18.00 -16.69
N TYR A 104 -6.60 -18.61 -16.74
CA TYR A 104 -7.81 -18.06 -17.39
C TYR A 104 -9.00 -18.04 -16.42
N ASP A 105 -8.91 -18.83 -15.35
CA ASP A 105 -9.81 -18.83 -14.20
C ASP A 105 -9.00 -18.45 -12.96
N TYR A 106 -9.30 -17.29 -12.36
CA TYR A 106 -8.58 -16.76 -11.21
C TYR A 106 -9.36 -15.63 -10.51
N ILE A 107 -8.93 -15.27 -9.31
CA ILE A 107 -9.38 -14.08 -8.59
C ILE A 107 -8.29 -13.03 -8.67
N VAL A 108 -8.61 -11.85 -9.20
CA VAL A 108 -7.73 -10.68 -9.02
C VAL A 108 -8.01 -10.08 -7.66
N LEU A 109 -6.99 -9.79 -6.87
CA LEU A 109 -7.10 -9.22 -5.53
C LEU A 109 -6.20 -8.00 -5.41
N ASP A 110 -6.73 -6.97 -4.76
CA ASP A 110 -6.00 -5.81 -4.28
C ASP A 110 -6.65 -5.32 -2.97
N ILE A 111 -5.85 -4.76 -2.05
CA ILE A 111 -6.32 -4.22 -0.77
C ILE A 111 -5.74 -2.84 -0.49
N GLU A 112 -6.51 -2.00 0.20
CA GLU A 112 -6.00 -0.81 0.87
C GLU A 112 -5.93 -1.05 2.37
N THR A 113 -4.92 -0.50 3.05
CA THR A 113 -4.64 -0.77 4.47
C THR A 113 -4.26 0.51 5.23
N THR A 114 -4.36 0.48 6.57
CA THR A 114 -3.91 1.60 7.43
C THR A 114 -2.39 1.74 7.53
N GLY A 115 -1.64 0.80 6.95
CA GLY A 115 -0.18 0.76 7.00
C GLY A 115 0.39 -0.48 6.30
N LEU A 116 1.67 -0.79 6.52
CA LEU A 116 2.40 -1.82 5.76
C LEU A 116 2.53 -3.17 6.48
N SER A 117 2.12 -3.26 7.73
CA SER A 117 2.30 -4.43 8.60
C SER A 117 1.01 -5.22 8.70
N SER A 118 0.97 -6.40 8.10
CA SER A 118 -0.16 -7.33 8.21
C SER A 118 -0.46 -7.82 9.62
N VAL A 119 0.41 -7.53 10.60
CA VAL A 119 0.26 -7.92 12.00
C VAL A 119 -0.40 -6.82 12.84
N SER A 120 -0.20 -5.55 12.47
CA SER A 120 -0.59 -4.41 13.30
C SER A 120 -1.46 -3.37 12.59
N ASP A 121 -1.55 -3.44 11.27
CA ASP A 121 -2.36 -2.55 10.44
C ASP A 121 -3.60 -3.30 9.93
N ASP A 122 -4.67 -2.55 9.69
CA ASP A 122 -5.96 -3.08 9.30
C ASP A 122 -6.19 -2.92 7.79
N ILE A 123 -7.00 -3.81 7.21
CA ILE A 123 -7.56 -3.65 5.87
C ILE A 123 -8.67 -2.59 5.96
N ILE A 124 -8.68 -1.63 5.02
CA ILE A 124 -9.70 -0.57 4.92
C ILE A 124 -10.51 -0.63 3.61
N GLN A 125 -10.00 -1.34 2.59
CA GLN A 125 -10.76 -1.74 1.41
C GLN A 125 -10.28 -3.11 0.95
N LEU A 126 -11.20 -4.00 0.58
CA LEU A 126 -10.93 -5.29 -0.02
C LEU A 126 -11.69 -5.38 -1.34
N SER A 127 -10.97 -5.46 -2.44
CA SER A 127 -11.56 -5.56 -3.78
C SER A 127 -11.04 -6.78 -4.52
N ALA A 128 -11.91 -7.42 -5.28
CA ALA A 128 -11.54 -8.55 -6.10
C ALA A 128 -12.41 -8.70 -7.36
N LEU A 129 -11.81 -9.24 -8.43
CA LEU A 129 -12.52 -9.60 -9.66
C LEU A 129 -12.46 -11.10 -9.85
N LYS A 130 -13.61 -11.75 -10.01
CA LYS A 130 -13.68 -13.16 -10.38
C LYS A 130 -13.61 -13.29 -11.89
N VAL A 131 -12.59 -13.97 -12.38
CA VAL A 131 -12.36 -14.21 -13.80
C VAL A 131 -12.61 -15.69 -14.08
N LYS A 132 -13.47 -15.99 -15.06
CA LYS A 132 -13.65 -17.33 -15.63
C LYS A 132 -13.61 -17.23 -17.15
N GLU A 133 -12.88 -18.14 -17.79
CA GLU A 133 -12.67 -18.17 -19.25
C GLU A 133 -12.19 -16.81 -19.82
N ASP A 134 -11.27 -16.17 -19.10
CA ASP A 134 -10.73 -14.84 -19.42
C ASP A 134 -11.78 -13.71 -19.43
N LYS A 135 -12.95 -13.90 -18.80
CA LYS A 135 -13.98 -12.87 -18.63
C LYS A 135 -14.20 -12.58 -17.16
N VAL A 136 -14.35 -11.30 -16.81
CA VAL A 136 -14.81 -10.91 -15.47
C VAL A 136 -16.28 -11.30 -15.37
N ILE A 137 -16.61 -12.17 -14.42
CA ILE A 137 -17.97 -12.67 -14.22
C ILE A 137 -18.61 -12.17 -12.93
N ASP A 138 -17.80 -11.67 -11.99
CA ASP A 138 -18.28 -11.17 -10.70
C ASP A 138 -17.24 -10.22 -10.08
N THR A 139 -17.70 -9.33 -9.21
CA THR A 139 -16.89 -8.30 -8.54
C THR A 139 -17.23 -8.28 -7.06
N PHE A 140 -16.20 -8.33 -6.21
CA PHE A 140 -16.28 -8.08 -4.78
C PHE A 140 -15.62 -6.73 -4.51
N ASP A 141 -16.32 -5.83 -3.82
CA ASP A 141 -15.73 -4.55 -3.39
C ASP A 141 -16.39 -4.12 -2.09
N SER A 142 -15.59 -3.95 -1.04
CA SER A 142 -16.08 -3.52 0.27
C SER A 142 -15.06 -2.64 0.95
N TYR A 143 -15.50 -1.50 1.46
CA TYR A 143 -14.81 -0.84 2.57
C TYR A 143 -14.87 -1.71 3.81
N VAL A 144 -13.87 -1.54 4.67
CA VAL A 144 -13.74 -2.26 5.94
C VAL A 144 -13.47 -1.24 7.03
N LYS A 145 -14.19 -1.37 8.15
CA LYS A 145 -13.96 -0.53 9.33
C LYS A 145 -12.68 -0.98 10.04
N PRO A 146 -11.66 -0.11 10.17
CA PRO A 146 -10.44 -0.44 10.90
C PRO A 146 -10.66 -0.32 12.42
N SER A 147 -9.81 -1.01 13.18
CA SER A 147 -9.79 -0.95 14.65
C SER A 147 -9.19 0.37 15.18
N THR A 148 -8.43 1.07 14.33
CA THR A 148 -7.77 2.34 14.64
C THR A 148 -8.06 3.39 13.58
N SER A 149 -7.86 4.67 13.93
CA SER A 149 -8.00 5.77 12.98
C SER A 149 -7.03 5.62 11.81
N ILE A 150 -7.52 5.84 10.59
CA ILE A 150 -6.69 5.84 9.38
C ILE A 150 -5.67 7.00 9.49
N PRO A 151 -4.36 6.74 9.36
CA PRO A 151 -3.34 7.78 9.36
C PRO A 151 -3.50 8.76 8.20
N GLU A 152 -3.19 10.05 8.41
CA GLU A 152 -3.36 11.09 7.38
C GLU A 152 -2.60 10.79 6.08
N ASN A 153 -1.40 10.20 6.18
CA ASN A 153 -0.64 9.83 4.99
C ASN A 153 -1.33 8.72 4.17
N VAL A 154 -2.09 7.83 4.81
CA VAL A 154 -2.88 6.80 4.12
C VAL A 154 -4.10 7.43 3.49
N VAL A 155 -4.83 8.29 4.23
CA VAL A 155 -5.94 9.07 3.68
C VAL A 155 -5.50 9.84 2.43
N TYR A 156 -4.32 10.47 2.50
CA TYR A 156 -3.74 11.20 1.38
C TYR A 156 -3.46 10.31 0.17
N ILE A 157 -2.96 9.08 0.36
CA ILE A 157 -2.65 8.16 -0.73
C ILE A 157 -3.92 7.57 -1.34
N THR A 158 -4.85 7.09 -0.52
CA THR A 158 -5.98 6.25 -0.96
C THR A 158 -7.28 7.03 -1.14
N GLY A 159 -7.37 8.23 -0.55
CA GLY A 159 -8.61 8.99 -0.45
C GLY A 159 -9.65 8.40 0.53
N ILE A 160 -9.34 7.28 1.21
CA ILE A 160 -10.24 6.65 2.16
C ILE A 160 -10.11 7.37 3.51
N THR A 161 -11.18 8.06 3.91
CA THR A 161 -11.22 8.84 5.15
C THR A 161 -11.83 8.03 6.30
N ASN A 162 -11.61 8.45 7.55
CA ASN A 162 -12.30 7.86 8.71
C ASN A 162 -13.84 7.94 8.56
N SER A 163 -14.37 9.00 7.94
CA SER A 163 -15.81 9.11 7.63
C SER A 163 -16.26 8.13 6.54
N THR A 164 -15.39 7.79 5.58
CA THR A 164 -15.69 6.78 4.53
C THR A 164 -15.98 5.42 5.15
N VAL A 165 -15.26 5.05 6.21
CA VAL A 165 -15.30 3.71 6.83
C VAL A 165 -16.08 3.66 8.15
N GLU A 166 -16.63 4.78 8.62
CA GLU A 166 -17.30 4.88 9.93
C GLU A 166 -18.41 3.85 10.12
N ASN A 167 -19.20 3.64 9.05
CA ASN A 167 -20.32 2.71 8.97
C ASN A 167 -20.02 1.48 8.09
N ALA A 168 -18.75 1.28 7.70
CA ALA A 168 -18.35 0.09 6.97
C ALA A 168 -18.44 -1.15 7.86
N PRO A 169 -18.64 -2.34 7.27
CA PRO A 169 -18.61 -3.59 8.02
C PRO A 169 -17.20 -3.89 8.57
N GLU A 170 -17.16 -4.64 9.65
CA GLU A 170 -15.90 -5.10 10.26
C GLU A 170 -15.29 -6.25 9.44
N ILE A 171 -13.98 -6.46 9.54
CA ILE A 171 -13.28 -7.46 8.72
C ILE A 171 -13.82 -8.89 8.92
N PHE A 172 -14.26 -9.24 10.13
CA PHE A 172 -14.82 -10.56 10.43
C PHE A 172 -16.17 -10.83 9.75
N GLU A 173 -16.89 -9.77 9.34
CA GLU A 173 -18.15 -9.88 8.59
C GLU A 173 -17.91 -10.06 7.07
N ILE A 174 -16.79 -9.51 6.59
CA ILE A 174 -16.42 -9.48 5.17
C ILE A 174 -15.58 -10.70 4.77
N MET A 175 -14.63 -11.13 5.60
CA MET A 175 -13.71 -12.21 5.25
C MET A 175 -14.43 -13.53 4.89
N PRO A 176 -15.46 -14.01 5.61
CA PRO A 176 -16.17 -15.23 5.23
C PRO A 176 -16.86 -15.12 3.86
N LYS A 177 -17.37 -13.92 3.52
CA LYS A 177 -17.99 -13.64 2.23
C LYS A 177 -16.93 -13.66 1.13
N PHE A 178 -15.77 -13.06 1.38
CA PHE A 178 -14.63 -13.07 0.46
C PHE A 178 -14.09 -14.49 0.23
N VAL A 179 -13.89 -15.28 1.29
CA VAL A 179 -13.46 -16.70 1.19
C VAL A 179 -14.44 -17.52 0.34
N SER A 180 -15.75 -17.30 0.52
CA SER A 180 -16.78 -17.94 -0.28
C SER A 180 -16.75 -17.46 -1.73
N PHE A 181 -16.51 -16.16 -1.94
CA PHE A 181 -16.36 -15.56 -3.26
C PHE A 181 -15.18 -16.17 -4.03
N THR A 182 -14.05 -16.48 -3.40
CA THR A 182 -12.88 -16.99 -4.13
C THR A 182 -13.06 -18.41 -4.67
N GLU A 183 -13.95 -19.22 -4.09
CA GLU A 183 -14.15 -20.64 -4.49
C GLU A 183 -12.83 -21.45 -4.53
N GLY A 184 -11.81 -21.05 -3.77
CA GLY A 184 -10.47 -21.67 -3.79
C GLY A 184 -9.68 -21.46 -5.08
N MET A 185 -10.11 -20.56 -5.96
CA MET A 185 -9.43 -20.26 -7.22
C MET A 185 -8.08 -19.55 -6.97
N PRO A 186 -7.11 -19.66 -7.90
CA PRO A 186 -5.83 -18.98 -7.79
C PRO A 186 -5.98 -17.46 -7.63
N LEU A 187 -5.18 -16.86 -6.75
CA LEU A 187 -5.13 -15.42 -6.55
C LEU A 187 -4.11 -14.77 -7.50
N VAL A 188 -4.47 -13.67 -8.12
CA VAL A 188 -3.62 -12.86 -8.99
C VAL A 188 -3.60 -11.45 -8.44
N GLY A 189 -2.41 -10.88 -8.25
CA GLY A 189 -2.29 -9.51 -7.78
C GLY A 189 -0.91 -8.93 -8.08
N HIS A 190 -0.69 -7.67 -7.74
CA HIS A 190 0.59 -7.01 -7.96
C HIS A 190 1.38 -6.91 -6.64
N ASN A 191 2.52 -7.60 -6.52
CA ASN A 191 3.24 -7.78 -5.24
C ASN A 191 2.42 -8.55 -4.16
N ILE A 192 1.37 -9.25 -4.60
CA ILE A 192 0.36 -9.93 -3.76
C ILE A 192 0.93 -10.92 -2.75
N ILE A 193 1.99 -11.64 -3.11
CA ILE A 193 2.61 -12.66 -2.26
C ILE A 193 3.26 -12.03 -1.03
N ARG A 194 3.77 -10.80 -1.16
CA ARG A 194 4.48 -10.11 -0.07
C ARG A 194 3.58 -9.18 0.74
N PHE A 195 2.44 -8.78 0.19
CA PHE A 195 1.59 -7.76 0.79
C PHE A 195 0.19 -8.30 1.11
N ASP A 196 -0.67 -8.44 0.11
CA ASP A 196 -2.10 -8.72 0.29
C ASP A 196 -2.37 -10.08 0.97
N ILE A 197 -1.68 -11.15 0.53
CA ILE A 197 -1.88 -12.50 1.07
C ILE A 197 -1.64 -12.55 2.58
N PRO A 198 -0.50 -12.03 3.12
CA PRO A 198 -0.32 -11.90 4.56
C PRO A 198 -1.48 -11.22 5.30
N PHE A 199 -2.03 -10.13 4.76
CA PHE A 199 -3.15 -9.41 5.39
C PHE A 199 -4.42 -10.27 5.43
N ILE A 200 -4.83 -10.87 4.31
CA ILE A 200 -6.07 -11.69 4.30
C ILE A 200 -5.92 -12.95 5.16
N VAL A 201 -4.74 -13.57 5.18
CA VAL A 201 -4.48 -14.77 5.99
C VAL A 201 -4.60 -14.45 7.48
N ASN A 202 -4.00 -13.34 7.93
CA ASN A 202 -4.09 -12.91 9.32
C ASN A 202 -5.53 -12.53 9.74
N ASN A 203 -6.39 -12.24 8.77
CA ASN A 203 -7.78 -11.84 8.98
C ASN A 203 -8.81 -12.95 8.71
N GLY A 204 -8.37 -14.20 8.52
CA GLY A 204 -9.25 -15.36 8.46
C GLY A 204 -9.47 -15.98 7.07
N PHE A 205 -8.55 -15.74 6.13
CA PHE A 205 -8.53 -16.45 4.85
C PHE A 205 -7.90 -17.85 5.01
N TYR A 206 -8.72 -18.84 5.36
CA TYR A 206 -8.27 -20.17 5.82
C TYR A 206 -8.15 -21.25 4.72
N TYR A 207 -7.41 -20.99 3.64
CA TYR A 207 -7.02 -22.06 2.71
C TYR A 207 -5.64 -22.62 3.09
N GLU A 208 -5.49 -23.95 3.20
CA GLU A 208 -4.20 -24.59 3.54
C GLU A 208 -3.13 -24.35 2.47
N ASP A 209 -3.54 -24.44 1.20
CA ASP A 209 -2.72 -24.19 0.03
C ASP A 209 -3.28 -23.00 -0.76
N ILE A 210 -2.48 -21.95 -0.89
CA ILE A 210 -2.86 -20.74 -1.63
C ILE A 210 -2.04 -20.69 -2.92
N GLU A 211 -2.71 -20.92 -4.04
CA GLU A 211 -2.17 -20.72 -5.37
C GLU A 211 -2.14 -19.21 -5.69
N ALA A 212 -0.96 -18.63 -5.94
CA ALA A 212 -0.81 -17.19 -6.15
C ALA A 212 0.11 -16.83 -7.34
N LEU A 213 -0.32 -15.91 -8.19
CA LEU A 213 0.47 -15.34 -9.28
C LEU A 213 0.69 -13.84 -9.03
N ASP A 214 1.96 -13.48 -8.91
CA ASP A 214 2.39 -12.10 -8.67
C ASP A 214 2.81 -11.44 -9.98
N THR A 215 2.03 -10.45 -10.43
CA THR A 215 2.26 -9.75 -11.70
C THR A 215 3.54 -8.92 -11.68
N TRP A 216 4.00 -8.45 -10.52
CA TRP A 216 5.30 -7.78 -10.39
C TRP A 216 6.45 -8.74 -10.74
N ARG A 217 6.37 -9.98 -10.22
CA ARG A 217 7.35 -11.02 -10.54
C ARG A 217 7.26 -11.45 -12.00
N LEU A 218 6.05 -11.49 -12.56
CA LEU A 218 5.87 -11.79 -13.98
C LEU A 218 6.50 -10.69 -14.86
N ALA A 219 6.24 -9.41 -14.55
CA ALA A 219 6.82 -8.26 -15.24
C ALA A 219 8.35 -8.23 -15.16
N LYS A 220 8.93 -8.61 -14.01
CA LYS A 220 10.38 -8.69 -13.84
C LYS A 220 11.07 -9.63 -14.85
N ASN A 221 10.37 -10.63 -15.37
CA ASN A 221 10.90 -11.59 -16.34
C ASN A 221 10.51 -11.24 -17.78
N LYS A 222 10.19 -9.97 -18.07
CA LYS A 222 9.83 -9.49 -19.40
C LYS A 222 10.84 -8.49 -19.92
N ASP A 223 11.13 -8.61 -21.21
CA ASP A 223 11.95 -7.67 -21.95
C ASP A 223 11.05 -6.60 -22.55
N PHE A 224 10.79 -5.55 -21.77
CA PHE A 224 10.00 -4.40 -22.23
C PHE A 224 10.75 -3.65 -23.35
N PRO A 225 10.07 -3.29 -24.45
CA PRO A 225 10.66 -2.49 -25.52
C PRO A 225 11.24 -1.14 -25.07
N GLU A 226 10.60 -0.49 -24.10
CA GLU A 226 11.03 0.79 -23.55
C GLU A 226 11.49 0.64 -22.09
N PRO A 227 12.48 1.44 -21.65
CA PRO A 227 12.96 1.36 -20.28
C PRO A 227 11.92 1.87 -19.28
N LEU A 228 11.66 1.07 -18.24
CA LEU A 228 10.77 1.43 -17.14
C LEU A 228 11.56 1.95 -15.93
N LYS A 229 11.09 3.05 -15.33
CA LYS A 229 11.67 3.63 -14.09
C LYS A 229 11.64 2.65 -12.90
N ASN A 230 10.59 1.83 -12.83
CA ASN A 230 10.40 0.74 -11.87
C ASN A 230 9.23 -0.14 -12.35
N LEU A 231 8.92 -1.20 -11.62
CA LEU A 231 7.85 -2.15 -11.96
C LEU A 231 6.60 -1.99 -11.07
N LYS A 232 6.40 -0.83 -10.43
CA LYS A 232 5.19 -0.58 -9.63
C LYS A 232 3.96 -0.56 -10.53
N LEU A 233 2.79 -0.92 -10.00
CA LEU A 233 1.53 -0.93 -10.75
C LEU A 233 1.22 0.41 -11.46
N PRO A 234 1.38 1.59 -10.82
CA PRO A 234 1.18 2.87 -11.51
C PRO A 234 2.13 3.09 -12.70
N THR A 235 3.37 2.58 -12.62
CA THR A 235 4.32 2.67 -13.73
C THR A 235 3.91 1.76 -14.88
N LEU A 236 3.43 0.55 -14.59
CA LEU A 236 2.92 -0.37 -15.63
C LEU A 236 1.62 0.14 -16.25
N LYS A 237 0.74 0.74 -15.45
CA LYS A 237 -0.48 1.42 -15.89
C LYS A 237 -0.17 2.54 -16.88
N GLU A 238 0.74 3.44 -16.50
CA GLU A 238 1.24 4.53 -17.35
C GLU A 238 1.91 3.99 -18.62
N TYR A 239 2.73 2.95 -18.48
CA TYR A 239 3.41 2.31 -19.60
C TYR A 239 2.42 1.76 -20.62
N PHE A 240 1.46 0.94 -20.19
CA PHE A 240 0.47 0.33 -21.07
C PHE A 240 -0.62 1.30 -21.53
N GLY A 241 -0.71 2.51 -20.98
CA GLY A 241 -1.78 3.47 -21.31
C GLY A 241 -3.14 3.11 -20.71
N ILE A 242 -3.15 2.37 -19.59
CA ILE A 242 -4.37 1.98 -18.89
C ILE A 242 -4.87 3.17 -18.08
N SER A 243 -6.15 3.50 -18.20
CA SER A 243 -6.78 4.57 -17.41
C SER A 243 -7.51 4.02 -16.18
N GLY A 244 -7.80 4.89 -15.22
CA GLY A 244 -8.42 4.58 -13.92
C GLY A 244 -7.74 5.40 -12.83
N SER A 245 -8.26 5.39 -11.60
CA SER A 245 -7.53 5.95 -10.46
C SER A 245 -6.50 4.94 -9.94
N SER A 246 -5.46 5.42 -9.27
CA SER A 246 -4.49 4.58 -8.55
C SER A 246 -4.79 4.71 -7.06
N HIS A 247 -4.45 3.70 -6.25
CA HIS A 247 -4.75 3.69 -4.82
C HIS A 247 -6.25 3.64 -4.51
N ASN A 248 -6.95 2.90 -5.37
CA ASN A 248 -8.31 2.44 -5.15
C ASN A 248 -8.31 0.97 -5.52
N ALA A 249 -8.53 0.09 -4.55
CA ALA A 249 -8.33 -1.35 -4.75
C ALA A 249 -9.14 -1.94 -5.91
N LEU A 250 -10.34 -1.42 -6.20
CA LEU A 250 -11.14 -1.90 -7.34
C LEU A 250 -10.55 -1.46 -8.69
N ASP A 251 -10.10 -0.21 -8.82
CA ASP A 251 -9.43 0.26 -10.04
C ASP A 251 -8.05 -0.38 -10.22
N ASP A 252 -7.35 -0.67 -9.13
CA ASP A 252 -6.09 -1.41 -9.14
C ASP A 252 -6.29 -2.89 -9.50
N CYS A 253 -7.43 -3.50 -9.14
CA CYS A 253 -7.84 -4.80 -9.68
C CYS A 253 -8.04 -4.76 -11.22
N LYS A 254 -8.75 -3.74 -11.73
CA LYS A 254 -8.98 -3.56 -13.19
C LYS A 254 -7.67 -3.28 -13.95
N THR A 255 -6.76 -2.56 -13.33
CA THR A 255 -5.41 -2.33 -13.86
C THR A 255 -4.64 -3.65 -13.86
N THR A 256 -4.64 -4.37 -12.75
CA THR A 256 -3.91 -5.63 -12.56
C THR A 256 -4.38 -6.73 -13.52
N ILE A 257 -5.68 -6.88 -13.77
CA ILE A 257 -6.17 -7.87 -14.75
C ILE A 257 -5.66 -7.56 -16.16
N THR A 258 -5.61 -6.29 -16.53
CA THR A 258 -5.13 -5.84 -17.84
C THR A 258 -3.63 -6.07 -17.97
N VAL A 259 -2.86 -5.63 -16.97
CA VAL A 259 -1.41 -5.89 -16.88
C VAL A 259 -1.14 -7.40 -16.94
N TYR A 260 -1.85 -8.21 -16.16
CA TYR A 260 -1.69 -9.66 -16.15
C TYR A 260 -1.87 -10.27 -17.54
N ARG A 261 -2.96 -9.94 -18.25
CA ARG A 261 -3.23 -10.45 -19.60
C ARG A 261 -2.13 -10.07 -20.58
N HIS A 262 -1.68 -8.80 -20.55
CA HIS A 262 -0.58 -8.34 -21.40
C HIS A 262 0.71 -9.09 -21.14
N LEU A 263 1.08 -9.28 -19.88
CA LEU A 263 2.28 -10.02 -19.49
C LEU A 263 2.16 -11.52 -19.82
N ARG A 264 0.99 -12.13 -19.55
CA ARG A 264 0.67 -13.54 -19.84
C ARG A 264 0.80 -13.84 -21.33
N ASP A 265 0.33 -12.93 -22.17
CA ASP A 265 0.25 -13.10 -23.62
C ASP A 265 1.43 -12.46 -24.37
N ASN A 266 2.38 -11.90 -23.63
CA ASN A 266 3.57 -11.23 -24.16
C ASN A 266 3.27 -10.07 -25.11
N LYS A 267 2.15 -9.38 -24.87
CA LYS A 267 1.73 -8.16 -25.58
C LYS A 267 2.26 -6.94 -24.83
N LEU A 268 3.55 -6.68 -25.00
CA LEU A 268 4.25 -5.63 -24.25
C LEU A 268 4.11 -4.24 -24.87
N GLU A 269 3.48 -4.12 -26.04
CA GLU A 269 3.19 -2.83 -26.66
C GLU A 269 2.16 -2.03 -25.86
N ARG A 270 2.21 -0.70 -26.03
CA ARG A 270 1.19 0.21 -25.51
C ARG A 270 -0.20 -0.19 -26.02
N ILE A 271 -1.18 -0.13 -25.14
CA ILE A 271 -2.58 -0.22 -25.55
C ILE A 271 -2.84 1.05 -26.35
N ALA A 272 -3.28 0.89 -27.60
CA ALA A 272 -3.73 2.02 -28.39
C ALA A 272 -4.74 2.81 -27.56
N PRO A 273 -4.66 4.15 -27.53
CA PRO A 273 -5.69 4.93 -26.86
C PRO A 273 -7.03 4.42 -27.38
N VAL A 274 -7.86 3.89 -26.48
CA VAL A 274 -9.28 3.77 -26.82
C VAL A 274 -9.68 5.19 -27.18
N ASP A 275 -10.26 5.40 -28.36
CA ASP A 275 -10.91 6.67 -28.72
C ASP A 275 -12.01 6.91 -27.68
N ARG A 276 -11.62 7.37 -26.50
CA ARG A 276 -12.51 7.97 -25.53
C ARG A 276 -12.83 9.28 -26.19
N GLU A 277 -14.10 9.45 -26.56
CA GLU A 277 -14.58 10.74 -27.02
C GLU A 277 -14.05 11.79 -26.06
N THR A 278 -13.12 12.60 -26.55
CA THR A 278 -12.62 13.74 -25.79
C THR A 278 -13.84 14.62 -25.64
N THR A 279 -14.42 14.69 -24.43
CA THR A 279 -15.46 15.66 -24.20
C THR A 279 -14.79 17.01 -24.38
N ASN A 280 -15.34 17.88 -25.21
CA ASN A 280 -14.71 19.18 -25.49
C ASN A 280 -15.15 20.23 -24.46
N GLU A 281 -15.49 19.80 -23.24
CA GLU A 281 -16.07 20.63 -22.18
C GLU A 281 -15.08 21.67 -21.69
N LEU A 282 -13.80 21.31 -21.58
CA LEU A 282 -12.73 22.22 -21.18
C LEU A 282 -12.00 22.84 -22.38
N ARG A 283 -12.56 22.74 -23.59
CA ARG A 283 -11.88 23.18 -24.81
C ARG A 283 -11.57 24.67 -24.77
N GLY A 284 -10.28 24.98 -24.92
CA GLY A 284 -9.78 26.35 -24.95
C GLY A 284 -9.33 26.87 -23.59
N LEU A 285 -9.65 26.17 -22.51
CA LEU A 285 -9.21 26.50 -21.16
C LEU A 285 -7.77 26.02 -20.91
N ARG A 286 -7.00 26.83 -20.20
CA ARG A 286 -5.62 26.56 -19.79
C ARG A 286 -5.53 26.36 -18.29
N PHE A 287 -4.94 25.24 -17.89
CA PHE A 287 -4.78 24.83 -16.51
C PHE A 287 -3.31 24.82 -16.13
N ALA A 288 -2.97 25.46 -15.02
CA ALA A 288 -1.75 25.15 -14.29
C ALA A 288 -2.11 24.22 -13.12
N ILE A 289 -1.17 23.36 -12.73
CA ILE A 289 -1.34 22.46 -11.58
C ILE A 289 -0.24 22.78 -10.57
N THR A 290 -0.54 22.79 -9.28
CA THR A 290 0.43 22.88 -8.19
C THR A 290 0.04 21.98 -7.02
N GLY A 291 0.97 21.76 -6.10
CA GLY A 291 0.75 20.89 -4.94
C GLY A 291 0.53 19.40 -5.28
N GLU A 292 -0.02 18.74 -4.27
CA GLU A 292 -0.17 17.29 -4.09
C GLU A 292 -1.65 16.99 -3.76
N PHE A 293 -2.24 15.95 -4.36
CA PHE A 293 -3.69 15.68 -4.32
C PHE A 293 -4.05 14.41 -3.55
N ILE A 294 -5.10 14.51 -2.73
CA ILE A 294 -5.62 13.38 -1.95
C ILE A 294 -6.26 12.34 -2.89
N GLY A 295 -5.80 11.09 -2.85
CA GLY A 295 -6.37 9.95 -3.55
C GLY A 295 -6.19 9.94 -5.07
N ILE A 296 -5.33 10.82 -5.61
CA ILE A 296 -5.04 10.88 -7.05
C ILE A 296 -3.65 11.46 -7.30
N SER A 297 -2.91 10.91 -8.26
CA SER A 297 -1.63 11.50 -8.64
C SER A 297 -1.79 12.74 -9.52
N ARG A 298 -0.82 13.65 -9.43
CA ARG A 298 -0.73 14.83 -10.30
C ARG A 298 -0.81 14.50 -11.80
N ASN A 299 -0.21 13.38 -12.21
CA ASN A 299 -0.24 12.93 -13.60
C ASN A 299 -1.64 12.47 -14.04
N GLU A 300 -2.41 11.86 -13.14
CA GLU A 300 -3.81 11.50 -13.39
C GLU A 300 -4.69 12.75 -13.49
N VAL A 301 -4.47 13.76 -12.63
CA VAL A 301 -5.15 15.07 -12.76
C VAL A 301 -4.86 15.72 -14.12
N GLU A 302 -3.60 15.73 -14.55
CA GLU A 302 -3.20 16.25 -15.87
C GLU A 302 -3.85 15.46 -17.02
N THR A 303 -3.90 14.13 -16.91
CA THR A 303 -4.54 13.26 -17.89
C THR A 303 -6.04 13.54 -17.99
N MET A 304 -6.72 13.71 -16.85
CA MET A 304 -8.14 14.05 -16.80
C MET A 304 -8.45 15.37 -17.49
N ILE A 305 -7.67 16.42 -17.23
CA ILE A 305 -7.85 17.72 -17.88
C ILE A 305 -7.71 17.60 -19.40
N LYS A 306 -6.67 16.90 -19.87
CA LYS A 306 -6.42 16.70 -21.31
C LYS A 306 -7.53 15.88 -21.97
N LEU A 307 -8.05 14.87 -21.27
CA LEU A 307 -9.14 14.02 -21.77
C LEU A 307 -10.43 14.80 -21.98
N HIS A 308 -10.67 15.87 -21.21
CA HIS A 308 -11.84 16.74 -21.37
C HIS A 308 -11.52 18.00 -22.22
N GLY A 309 -10.46 17.96 -23.04
CA GLY A 309 -10.10 19.00 -24.02
C GLY A 309 -9.33 20.20 -23.46
N GLY A 310 -8.98 20.18 -22.18
CA GLY A 310 -8.22 21.23 -21.51
C GLY A 310 -6.73 21.19 -21.84
N ARG A 311 -6.04 22.33 -21.71
CA ARG A 311 -4.59 22.43 -21.94
C ARG A 311 -3.85 22.64 -20.63
N VAL A 312 -3.02 21.67 -20.24
CA VAL A 312 -2.14 21.82 -19.07
C VAL A 312 -0.86 22.56 -19.47
N ILE A 313 -0.52 23.61 -18.72
CA ILE A 313 0.66 24.46 -18.90
C ILE A 313 1.54 24.46 -17.65
N SER A 314 2.85 24.63 -17.85
CA SER A 314 3.83 24.54 -16.75
C SER A 314 3.90 25.78 -15.88
N THR A 315 3.50 26.95 -16.39
CA THR A 315 3.58 28.25 -15.71
C THR A 315 2.20 28.89 -15.54
N VAL A 316 2.05 29.70 -14.50
CA VAL A 316 0.89 30.59 -14.31
C VAL A 316 1.18 31.91 -15.00
N SER A 317 0.20 32.45 -15.73
CA SER A 317 0.30 33.72 -16.44
C SER A 317 -1.10 34.31 -16.64
N SER A 318 -1.20 35.53 -17.20
CA SER A 318 -2.49 36.14 -17.57
C SER A 318 -3.32 35.35 -18.59
N LYS A 319 -2.74 34.31 -19.20
CA LYS A 319 -3.39 33.38 -20.13
C LYS A 319 -3.95 32.13 -19.46
N THR A 320 -3.68 31.94 -18.17
CA THR A 320 -4.12 30.80 -17.37
C THR A 320 -5.55 31.05 -16.90
N ASP A 321 -6.45 30.10 -17.17
CA ASP A 321 -7.85 30.19 -16.75
C ASP A 321 -8.04 29.59 -15.36
N TYR A 322 -7.34 28.49 -15.06
CA TYR A 322 -7.43 27.81 -13.77
C TYR A 322 -6.06 27.44 -13.21
N LEU A 323 -5.86 27.66 -11.91
CA LEU A 323 -4.83 26.97 -11.13
C LEU A 323 -5.51 25.86 -10.33
N VAL A 324 -5.21 24.61 -10.66
CA VAL A 324 -5.62 23.45 -9.85
C VAL A 324 -4.62 23.31 -8.71
N ASP A 325 -5.08 23.64 -7.52
CA ASP A 325 -4.27 23.72 -6.30
C ASP A 325 -4.47 22.50 -5.42
N GLY A 326 -3.35 21.97 -4.95
CA GLY A 326 -3.25 20.81 -4.09
C GLY A 326 -2.51 21.17 -2.81
N GLN A 327 -2.48 20.24 -1.86
CA GLN A 327 -1.79 20.46 -0.59
C GLN A 327 -0.28 20.71 -0.83
N GLN A 328 0.25 21.77 -0.22
CA GLN A 328 1.66 22.11 -0.33
C GLN A 328 2.47 21.36 0.73
N ILE A 329 3.30 20.40 0.28
CA ILE A 329 4.13 19.56 1.17
C ILE A 329 5.64 19.76 0.95
N SER A 330 6.02 20.72 0.11
CA SER A 330 7.44 20.98 -0.19
C SER A 330 8.07 21.87 0.86
N ASP A 331 9.31 21.62 1.23
CA ASP A 331 10.10 22.56 2.05
C ASP A 331 10.58 23.79 1.23
N ARG A 332 10.32 23.81 -0.08
CA ARG A 332 10.76 24.85 -1.03
C ARG A 332 9.63 25.76 -1.46
N LEU A 333 8.78 26.14 -0.52
CA LEU A 333 7.70 27.11 -0.74
C LEU A 333 8.28 28.52 -0.76
N THR A 334 7.64 29.41 -1.51
CA THR A 334 8.21 30.73 -1.83
C THR A 334 8.21 31.67 -0.63
N ASP A 335 7.16 31.58 0.19
CA ASP A 335 6.99 32.32 1.44
C ASP A 335 6.91 31.38 2.67
N GLY A 336 7.20 30.09 2.47
CA GLY A 336 7.07 29.03 3.47
C GLY A 336 5.67 28.41 3.57
N ILE A 337 4.69 28.89 2.81
CA ILE A 337 3.30 28.41 2.84
C ILE A 337 2.80 28.06 1.43
N HIS A 338 3.12 28.88 0.44
CA HIS A 338 2.60 28.82 -0.92
C HIS A 338 3.68 28.48 -1.93
N SER A 339 3.29 27.76 -2.98
CA SER A 339 4.13 27.61 -4.17
C SER A 339 4.23 28.92 -4.94
N HIS A 340 5.26 29.05 -5.78
CA HIS A 340 5.39 30.20 -6.67
C HIS A 340 4.18 30.38 -7.59
N LYS A 341 3.49 29.29 -7.94
CA LYS A 341 2.29 29.35 -8.80
C LYS A 341 1.09 29.93 -8.08
N GLU A 342 0.92 29.65 -6.78
CA GLU A 342 -0.13 30.24 -5.95
C GLU A 342 0.04 31.74 -5.85
N ILE A 343 1.25 32.21 -5.50
CA ILE A 343 1.55 33.65 -5.40
C ILE A 343 1.26 34.37 -6.72
N VAL A 344 1.71 33.82 -7.85
CA VAL A 344 1.45 34.43 -9.17
C VAL A 344 -0.04 34.39 -9.52
N ALA A 345 -0.80 33.38 -9.10
CA ALA A 345 -2.23 33.32 -9.33
C ALA A 345 -2.99 34.37 -8.50
N GLU A 346 -2.62 34.53 -7.23
CA GLU A 346 -3.18 35.54 -6.32
C GLU A 346 -2.91 36.96 -6.84
N GLU A 347 -1.67 37.26 -7.25
CA GLU A 347 -1.32 38.55 -7.87
C GLU A 347 -2.15 38.85 -9.14
N LEU A 348 -2.42 37.82 -9.94
CA LEU A 348 -3.24 37.95 -11.13
C LEU A 348 -4.72 38.13 -10.79
N GLU A 349 -5.23 37.49 -9.74
CA GLU A 349 -6.60 37.65 -9.26
C GLU A 349 -6.80 39.07 -8.69
N ASP A 350 -5.88 39.53 -7.84
CA ASP A 350 -5.88 40.87 -7.23
C ASP A 350 -5.83 42.00 -8.27
N SER A 351 -5.15 41.77 -9.39
CA SER A 351 -5.09 42.71 -10.52
C SER A 351 -6.31 42.66 -11.46
N GLY A 352 -7.34 41.88 -11.10
CA GLY A 352 -8.59 41.74 -11.86
C GLY A 352 -8.49 40.75 -13.04
N GLY A 353 -7.50 39.86 -13.01
CA GLY A 353 -7.36 38.75 -13.95
C GLY A 353 -8.52 37.75 -13.83
N LYS A 354 -8.68 36.91 -14.87
CA LYS A 354 -9.78 35.93 -14.96
C LYS A 354 -9.43 34.56 -14.37
N ILE A 355 -8.25 34.42 -13.78
CA ILE A 355 -7.80 33.14 -13.24
C ILE A 355 -8.66 32.74 -12.04
N GLN A 356 -8.95 31.45 -11.92
CA GLN A 356 -9.60 30.87 -10.74
C GLN A 356 -8.69 29.83 -10.11
N VAL A 357 -8.48 29.93 -8.80
CA VAL A 357 -7.82 28.89 -8.01
C VAL A 357 -8.87 27.89 -7.54
N ILE A 358 -8.69 26.61 -7.89
CA ILE A 358 -9.65 25.54 -7.61
C ILE A 358 -8.97 24.31 -7.03
N ASP A 359 -9.63 23.61 -6.12
CA ASP A 359 -9.18 22.30 -5.64
C ASP A 359 -9.57 21.16 -6.61
N TYR A 360 -9.12 19.93 -6.34
CA TYR A 360 -9.46 18.77 -7.16
C TYR A 360 -10.97 18.45 -7.18
N LYS A 361 -11.70 18.73 -6.09
CA LYS A 361 -13.14 18.49 -6.03
C LYS A 361 -13.90 19.46 -6.94
N GLN A 362 -13.51 20.74 -6.93
CA GLN A 362 -13.99 21.78 -7.82
C GLN A 362 -13.63 21.51 -9.28
N LEU A 363 -12.41 21.01 -9.55
CA LEU A 363 -12.03 20.58 -10.90
C LEU A 363 -13.01 19.54 -11.46
N LYS A 364 -13.37 18.51 -10.67
CA LYS A 364 -14.33 17.49 -11.11
C LYS A 364 -15.70 18.07 -11.48
N HIS A 365 -16.11 19.17 -10.85
CA HIS A 365 -17.37 19.84 -11.20
C HIS A 365 -17.33 20.55 -12.57
N LEU A 366 -16.15 20.82 -13.15
CA LEU A 366 -16.03 21.46 -14.47
C LEU A 366 -16.41 20.54 -15.64
N PHE A 367 -16.45 19.24 -15.43
CA PHE A 367 -16.80 18.22 -16.44
C PHE A 367 -17.78 17.17 -15.89
N ALA A 368 -18.40 17.44 -14.74
CA ALA A 368 -19.52 16.65 -14.23
C ALA A 368 -20.84 17.25 -14.75
N HIS A 369 -21.12 17.04 -16.03
CA HIS A 369 -22.46 17.14 -16.58
C HIS A 369 -23.05 15.73 -16.84
N GLU A 370 -23.01 14.86 -15.83
CA GLU A 370 -23.90 13.69 -15.70
C GLU A 370 -24.30 13.49 -14.23
#